data_AF-A0A8T5FY56-F1
#
_entry.id   AF-A0A8T5FY56-F1
#
_cell.length_a   1.000
_cell.length_b   1.000
_cell.length_c   1.000
_cell.angle_alpha   90.00
_cell.angle_beta   90.00
_cell.angle_gamma   90.00
#
_symmetry.space_group_name_H-M   'P 1'
#
loop_
_entity.id
_entity.type
_entity.pdbx_description
1 polymer ?
#
loop_
_entity_poly.entity_id
_entity_poly.type
_entity_poly.pdbx_seq_one_letter_code
_entity_poly.pdbx_strand_id
1 'polypeptide(L)'
;MKKKNNSNIQIFINILFLLTIIIIIINFLSLYSIKNTTPFKEKKNSIQFQNNINTICDHIKNEQQKNYCFLKNSQCDNIINPYYKYMCKRLVYRTHILAFLSTPEYFKNNSKYNKFYNQINVAIKKFKLLEHSNEISCNNLENDLLQGECQFYLAISVIPKFIDNVEIYFPYFLDFCSNISNPSWRSECFYIIADELTLNSDSNIYFDKITQACTKSDDAHPYSCINHNALLMKDRILNFCNFVPIENKEDCFRAYGKYIGYSSKNDKVSICKKSEYEKPCIFGLLRSLKSTIHINKTENLLNYCNNISKKYTELCYEIFGELIIQKKIENNSQMNINQHCNLVPKTFIKNCHFGFGKELHILTHSNLTMSLNYCKNVESKYQKYCYNGIIDRIESYINTKPKKGIWKCNLFPLIYQNDCTNHYFFD
;
A
#
# COMPACT_ATOMS: atom_id res chain seq x y z
N MET A 1 45.49 -54.72 -43.70
CA MET A 1 45.46 -53.29 -43.30
C MET A 1 44.22 -52.93 -42.45
N LYS A 2 43.91 -53.67 -41.36
CA LYS A 2 42.73 -53.39 -40.50
C LYS A 2 43.03 -53.21 -38.99
N LYS A 3 44.31 -53.18 -38.59
CA LYS A 3 44.71 -53.05 -37.16
C LYS A 3 45.14 -51.64 -36.71
N LYS A 4 45.24 -50.64 -37.62
CA LYS A 4 45.70 -49.28 -37.26
C LYS A 4 44.58 -48.29 -36.87
N ASN A 5 43.29 -48.59 -37.11
CA ASN A 5 42.20 -47.66 -36.78
C ASN A 5 41.67 -47.75 -35.35
N ASN A 6 41.92 -48.84 -34.61
CA ASN A 6 41.42 -48.96 -33.22
C ASN A 6 42.22 -48.12 -32.22
N SER A 7 43.48 -47.79 -32.53
CA SER A 7 44.33 -46.99 -31.63
C SER A 7 43.85 -45.53 -31.53
N ASN A 8 43.43 -44.93 -32.65
CA ASN A 8 42.99 -43.54 -32.66
C ASN A 8 41.62 -43.34 -31.99
N ILE A 9 40.73 -44.33 -32.11
CA ILE A 9 39.43 -44.32 -31.43
C ILE A 9 39.61 -44.42 -29.91
N GLN A 10 40.52 -45.28 -29.45
CA GLN A 10 40.80 -45.43 -28.02
C GLN A 10 41.39 -44.15 -27.42
N ILE A 11 42.28 -43.47 -28.15
CA ILE A 11 42.86 -42.18 -27.74
C ILE A 11 41.76 -41.12 -27.62
N PHE A 12 40.83 -41.06 -28.59
CA PHE A 12 39.74 -40.09 -28.56
C PHE A 12 38.78 -40.32 -27.38
N ILE A 13 38.43 -41.57 -27.08
CA ILE A 13 37.60 -41.94 -25.93
C ILE A 13 38.28 -41.54 -24.62
N ASN A 14 39.59 -41.78 -24.50
CA ASN A 14 40.35 -41.42 -23.30
C ASN A 14 40.40 -39.89 -23.09
N ILE A 15 40.52 -39.10 -24.18
CA ILE A 15 40.50 -37.63 -24.10
C ILE A 15 39.11 -37.13 -23.67
N LEU A 16 38.05 -37.70 -24.22
CA LEU A 16 36.67 -37.31 -23.88
C LEU A 16 36.36 -37.63 -22.40
N PHE A 17 36.84 -38.76 -21.91
CA PHE A 17 36.73 -39.17 -20.50
C PHE A 17 37.53 -38.24 -19.56
N LEU A 18 38.74 -37.84 -19.96
CA LEU A 18 39.55 -36.90 -19.18
C LEU A 18 38.87 -35.52 -19.07
N LEU A 19 38.29 -35.03 -20.17
CA LEU A 19 37.58 -33.75 -20.21
C LEU A 19 36.33 -33.76 -19.32
N THR A 20 35.58 -34.85 -19.30
CA THR A 20 34.41 -34.99 -18.42
C THR A 20 34.81 -35.00 -16.95
N ILE A 21 35.91 -35.68 -16.59
CA ILE A 21 36.45 -35.64 -15.22
C ILE A 21 36.88 -34.21 -14.83
N ILE A 22 37.56 -33.49 -15.72
CA ILE A 22 37.99 -32.11 -15.46
C ILE A 22 36.78 -31.19 -15.22
N ILE A 23 35.72 -31.30 -16.02
CA ILE A 23 34.49 -30.51 -15.84
C ILE A 23 33.83 -30.83 -14.49
N ILE A 24 33.77 -32.10 -14.11
CA ILE A 24 33.23 -32.52 -12.80
C ILE A 24 34.06 -31.92 -11.66
N ILE A 25 35.40 -31.97 -11.75
CA ILE A 25 36.29 -31.41 -10.73
C ILE A 25 36.12 -29.88 -10.62
N ILE A 26 36.02 -29.17 -11.75
CA ILE A 26 35.80 -27.71 -11.76
C ILE A 26 34.46 -27.37 -11.09
N ASN A 27 33.39 -28.10 -11.41
CA ASN A 27 32.08 -27.91 -10.78
C ASN A 27 32.09 -28.27 -9.28
N PHE A 28 32.88 -29.25 -8.88
CA PHE A 28 33.00 -29.63 -7.47
C PHE A 28 33.80 -28.58 -6.67
N LEU A 29 34.87 -28.04 -7.26
CA LEU A 29 35.69 -26.98 -6.65
C LEU A 29 34.94 -25.65 -6.56
N SER A 30 34.10 -25.30 -7.55
CA SER A 30 33.26 -24.10 -7.49
C SER A 30 32.19 -24.21 -6.40
N LEU A 31 31.62 -25.39 -6.17
CA LEU A 31 30.72 -25.68 -5.05
C LEU A 31 31.45 -25.65 -3.69
N TYR A 32 32.70 -26.10 -3.63
CA TYR A 32 33.49 -26.11 -2.40
C TYR A 32 33.95 -24.71 -1.98
N SER A 33 34.20 -23.81 -2.94
CA SER A 33 34.55 -22.41 -2.68
C SER A 33 33.40 -21.59 -2.05
N ILE A 34 32.16 -22.08 -2.12
CA ILE A 34 30.98 -21.39 -1.56
C ILE A 34 30.73 -21.82 -0.09
N LYS A 35 31.31 -22.93 0.38
CA LYS A 35 31.03 -23.48 1.73
C LYS A 35 32.03 -23.11 2.84
N ASN A 36 33.09 -22.35 2.54
CA ASN A 36 34.13 -21.97 3.51
C ASN A 36 34.20 -20.46 3.80
N THR A 37 33.05 -19.78 3.90
CA THR A 37 32.96 -18.57 4.71
C THR A 37 32.50 -18.94 6.13
N THR A 38 33.36 -18.64 7.09
CA THR A 38 33.25 -18.98 8.51
C THR A 38 31.95 -18.46 9.17
N PRO A 39 31.40 -19.16 10.19
CA PRO A 39 30.31 -18.63 10.97
C PRO A 39 30.83 -17.52 11.89
N PHE A 40 30.51 -16.27 11.56
CA PHE A 40 30.79 -15.13 12.44
C PHE A 40 29.97 -15.25 13.74
N LYS A 41 30.67 -15.32 14.87
CA LYS A 41 30.11 -15.11 16.21
C LYS A 41 29.63 -13.66 16.33
N GLU A 42 28.38 -13.38 16.01
CA GLU A 42 27.71 -12.13 16.41
C GLU A 42 26.97 -12.34 17.74
N LYS A 43 27.65 -12.10 18.85
CA LYS A 43 27.01 -11.98 20.16
C LYS A 43 27.73 -10.90 20.97
N LYS A 44 27.37 -9.62 20.74
CA LYS A 44 27.39 -8.52 21.73
C LYS A 44 26.97 -7.13 21.21
N ASN A 45 26.87 -6.88 19.90
CA ASN A 45 26.58 -5.53 19.41
C ASN A 45 25.09 -5.17 19.24
N SER A 46 24.16 -6.12 19.35
CA SER A 46 22.73 -5.83 19.16
C SER A 46 22.09 -5.03 20.31
N ILE A 47 22.61 -5.15 21.53
CA ILE A 47 22.04 -4.51 22.73
C ILE A 47 22.49 -3.05 22.86
N GLN A 48 23.75 -2.74 22.51
CA GLN A 48 24.26 -1.37 22.55
C GLN A 48 23.68 -0.51 21.40
N PHE A 49 23.34 -1.14 20.27
CA PHE A 49 22.70 -0.51 19.12
C PHE A 49 21.24 -0.10 19.38
N GLN A 50 20.54 -0.84 20.25
CA GLN A 50 19.14 -0.61 20.61
C GLN A 50 18.93 0.69 21.42
N ASN A 51 19.97 1.16 22.12
CA ASN A 51 19.87 2.31 23.02
C ASN A 51 20.08 3.68 22.33
N ASN A 52 20.76 3.74 21.19
CA ASN A 52 21.07 5.01 20.50
C ASN A 52 19.99 5.47 19.51
N ILE A 53 19.15 4.58 18.99
CA ILE A 53 18.07 4.95 18.05
C ILE A 53 16.86 5.50 18.81
N ASN A 54 16.58 4.99 20.00
CA ASN A 54 15.45 5.41 20.83
C ASN A 54 15.53 6.92 21.13
N THR A 55 16.70 7.43 21.53
CA THR A 55 16.84 8.83 21.97
C THR A 55 16.62 9.89 20.88
N ILE A 56 16.85 9.57 19.59
CA ILE A 56 16.82 10.56 18.51
C ILE A 56 15.40 10.94 18.11
N CYS A 57 14.46 10.00 18.00
CA CYS A 57 13.08 10.30 17.58
C CYS A 57 12.10 10.38 18.76
N ASP A 58 12.56 10.08 19.98
CA ASP A 58 11.71 10.04 21.18
C ASP A 58 11.09 11.38 21.58
N HIS A 59 11.73 12.49 21.20
CA HIS A 59 11.22 13.83 21.45
C HIS A 59 10.03 14.22 20.54
N ILE A 60 9.72 13.44 19.50
CA ILE A 60 8.61 13.72 18.58
C ILE A 60 7.31 13.18 19.18
N LYS A 61 6.41 14.07 19.60
CA LYS A 61 5.15 13.69 20.29
C LYS A 61 4.10 13.07 19.35
N ASN A 62 4.14 13.40 18.06
CA ASN A 62 3.19 12.87 17.08
C ASN A 62 3.65 11.48 16.60
N GLU A 63 2.86 10.44 16.86
CA GLU A 63 3.22 9.05 16.51
C GLU A 63 3.55 8.86 15.03
N GLN A 64 2.82 9.52 14.12
CA GLN A 64 3.02 9.35 12.69
C GLN A 64 4.32 10.00 12.22
N GLN A 65 4.65 11.18 12.74
CA GLN A 65 5.93 11.87 12.49
C GLN A 65 7.10 11.18 13.19
N LYS A 66 6.86 10.60 14.37
CA LYS A 66 7.84 9.81 15.11
C LYS A 66 8.17 8.53 14.33
N ASN A 67 7.15 7.83 13.83
CA ASN A 67 7.31 6.70 12.91
C ASN A 67 8.07 7.17 11.66
N TYR A 68 7.70 8.29 11.04
CA TYR A 68 8.42 8.86 9.89
C TYR A 68 9.89 9.22 10.18
N CYS A 69 10.21 9.71 11.38
CA CYS A 69 11.57 9.96 11.82
C CYS A 69 12.37 8.65 11.93
N PHE A 70 11.79 7.60 12.53
CA PHE A 70 12.41 6.28 12.56
C PHE A 70 12.58 5.69 11.15
N LEU A 71 11.61 5.90 10.26
CA LEU A 71 11.64 5.49 8.85
C LEU A 71 12.82 6.13 8.09
N LYS A 72 13.08 7.42 8.29
CA LYS A 72 14.21 8.15 7.69
C LYS A 72 15.57 7.76 8.29
N ASN A 73 15.59 7.33 9.55
CA ASN A 73 16.81 6.96 10.29
C ASN A 73 17.16 5.46 10.23
N SER A 74 16.48 4.66 9.40
CA SER A 74 16.46 3.19 9.46
C SER A 74 17.80 2.47 9.16
N GLN A 75 18.91 3.17 8.92
CA GLN A 75 20.25 2.62 8.63
C GLN A 75 20.24 1.45 7.60
N CYS A 76 19.22 1.34 6.75
CA CYS A 76 19.09 0.21 5.82
C CYS A 76 20.32 0.07 4.92
N ASP A 77 21.06 1.17 4.70
CA ASP A 77 22.29 1.16 3.92
C ASP A 77 23.44 0.35 4.52
N ASN A 78 23.45 0.15 5.84
CA ASN A 78 24.43 -0.66 6.58
C ASN A 78 24.13 -2.17 6.53
N ILE A 79 22.98 -2.55 6.00
CA ILE A 79 22.62 -3.97 5.84
C ILE A 79 23.41 -4.54 4.66
N ILE A 80 24.32 -5.47 4.95
CA ILE A 80 25.23 -6.09 3.97
C ILE A 80 24.45 -6.93 2.95
N ASN A 81 23.46 -7.71 3.39
CA ASN A 81 22.67 -8.53 2.48
C ASN A 81 21.74 -7.62 1.64
N PRO A 82 21.85 -7.65 0.30
CA PRO A 82 21.12 -6.74 -0.59
C PRO A 82 19.60 -6.92 -0.52
N TYR A 83 19.11 -8.13 -0.24
CA TYR A 83 17.68 -8.42 -0.12
C TYR A 83 17.10 -7.86 1.18
N TYR A 84 17.81 -7.99 2.31
CA TYR A 84 17.39 -7.37 3.58
C TYR A 84 17.45 -5.85 3.52
N LYS A 85 18.48 -5.32 2.85
CA LYS A 85 18.59 -3.90 2.57
C LYS A 85 17.40 -3.41 1.74
N TYR A 86 17.06 -4.13 0.68
CA TYR A 86 15.90 -3.85 -0.17
C TYR A 86 14.59 -3.91 0.62
N MET A 87 14.38 -4.96 1.44
CA MET A 87 13.18 -5.09 2.26
C MET A 87 13.05 -4.02 3.33
N CYS A 88 14.14 -3.69 4.02
CA CYS A 88 14.21 -2.58 4.96
C CYS A 88 13.80 -1.28 4.28
N LYS A 89 14.39 -0.97 3.12
CA LYS A 89 14.03 0.22 2.33
C LYS A 89 12.56 0.19 1.90
N ARG A 90 12.01 -0.96 1.50
CA ARG A 90 10.61 -1.02 1.09
C ARG A 90 9.64 -0.81 2.26
N LEU A 91 9.93 -1.40 3.42
CA LEU A 91 9.11 -1.21 4.63
C LEU A 91 9.13 0.25 5.11
N VAL A 92 10.16 1.02 4.72
CA VAL A 92 10.21 2.47 4.93
C VAL A 92 9.14 3.22 4.11
N TYR A 93 8.87 2.79 2.87
CA TYR A 93 7.93 3.47 1.96
C TYR A 93 6.51 2.85 1.95
N ARG A 94 6.36 1.59 2.35
CA ARG A 94 5.10 0.82 2.36
C ARG A 94 4.80 0.26 3.75
N THR A 95 4.67 1.12 4.75
CA THR A 95 4.53 0.71 6.15
C THR A 95 3.32 -0.18 6.43
N HIS A 96 2.25 -0.10 5.63
CA HIS A 96 1.09 -0.98 5.80
C HIS A 96 1.42 -2.45 5.57
N ILE A 97 2.46 -2.77 4.79
CA ILE A 97 2.93 -4.14 4.60
C ILE A 97 3.28 -4.79 5.95
N LEU A 98 3.70 -4.02 6.96
CA LEU A 98 3.97 -4.54 8.31
C LEU A 98 2.72 -5.07 9.05
N ALA A 99 1.53 -4.64 8.65
CA ALA A 99 0.29 -5.21 9.17
C ALA A 99 0.02 -6.61 8.59
N PHE A 100 0.60 -6.91 7.43
CA PHE A 100 0.54 -8.21 6.78
C PHE A 100 1.71 -9.09 7.21
N LEU A 101 2.91 -8.53 7.35
CA LEU A 101 4.06 -9.30 7.82
C LEU A 101 3.82 -9.77 9.25
N SER A 102 3.91 -11.09 9.44
CA SER A 102 3.80 -11.83 10.69
C SER A 102 2.38 -12.01 11.25
N THR A 103 1.67 -12.97 10.64
CA THR A 103 0.41 -13.61 11.08
C THR A 103 0.12 -13.47 12.60
N PRO A 104 -1.06 -12.95 13.02
CA PRO A 104 -1.26 -12.33 14.34
C PRO A 104 -1.06 -13.20 15.59
N GLU A 105 -1.09 -14.53 15.47
CA GLU A 105 -1.17 -15.43 16.62
C GLU A 105 0.06 -15.39 17.55
N TYR A 106 1.20 -14.87 17.09
CA TYR A 106 2.42 -14.78 17.91
C TYR A 106 2.61 -13.48 18.71
N PHE A 107 1.74 -12.46 18.56
CA PHE A 107 1.98 -11.13 19.15
C PHE A 107 0.93 -10.67 20.17
N LYS A 108 0.54 -11.57 21.08
CA LYS A 108 -0.43 -11.23 22.14
C LYS A 108 0.12 -10.38 23.29
N ASN A 109 1.43 -10.22 23.50
CA ASN A 109 1.95 -9.58 24.72
C ASN A 109 3.18 -8.70 24.51
N ASN A 110 3.11 -7.57 23.80
CA ASN A 110 4.12 -6.50 23.99
C ASN A 110 3.66 -5.12 23.52
N SER A 111 4.18 -4.08 24.18
CA SER A 111 3.85 -2.67 23.98
C SER A 111 4.07 -2.19 22.53
N LYS A 112 3.23 -1.25 22.09
CA LYS A 112 3.05 -0.79 20.69
C LYS A 112 4.35 -0.44 19.93
N TYR A 113 5.38 0.07 20.60
CA TYR A 113 6.63 0.54 19.95
C TYR A 113 7.68 -0.55 19.73
N ASN A 114 7.73 -1.57 20.60
CA ASN A 114 8.57 -2.75 20.37
C ASN A 114 8.08 -3.58 19.17
N LYS A 115 6.89 -3.29 18.64
CA LYS A 115 6.24 -4.06 17.57
C LYS A 115 6.93 -3.88 16.22
N PHE A 116 7.27 -2.65 15.82
CA PHE A 116 7.81 -2.35 14.48
C PHE A 116 9.22 -2.89 14.23
N TYR A 117 10.15 -2.65 15.15
CA TYR A 117 11.53 -3.15 15.03
C TYR A 117 11.59 -4.67 15.19
N ASN A 118 10.75 -5.24 16.07
CA ASN A 118 10.61 -6.70 16.15
C ASN A 118 9.97 -7.26 14.88
N GLN A 119 9.00 -6.58 14.24
CA GLN A 119 8.41 -7.00 12.97
C GLN A 119 9.44 -7.02 11.83
N ILE A 120 10.27 -5.98 11.70
CA ILE A 120 11.37 -5.96 10.70
C ILE A 120 12.39 -7.07 10.99
N ASN A 121 12.81 -7.24 12.25
CA ASN A 121 13.74 -8.29 12.61
C ASN A 121 13.16 -9.70 12.45
N VAL A 122 11.86 -9.88 12.71
CA VAL A 122 11.14 -11.14 12.49
C VAL A 122 10.99 -11.43 11.00
N ALA A 123 10.65 -10.43 10.19
CA ALA A 123 10.63 -10.55 8.73
C ALA A 123 12.01 -10.96 8.18
N ILE A 124 13.08 -10.28 8.63
CA ILE A 124 14.45 -10.60 8.28
C ILE A 124 14.84 -12.01 8.77
N LYS A 125 14.45 -12.42 9.99
CA LYS A 125 14.72 -13.77 10.51
C LYS A 125 13.96 -14.87 9.75
N LYS A 126 12.68 -14.67 9.45
CA LYS A 126 11.88 -15.60 8.62
C LYS A 126 12.48 -15.72 7.23
N PHE A 127 12.94 -14.62 6.65
CA PHE A 127 13.59 -14.64 5.35
C PHE A 127 14.97 -15.32 5.39
N LYS A 128 15.77 -15.17 6.46
CA LYS A 128 16.99 -15.97 6.68
C LYS A 128 16.71 -17.48 6.71
N LEU A 129 15.56 -17.89 7.25
CA LEU A 129 15.13 -19.29 7.23
C LEU A 129 14.75 -19.75 5.81
N LEU A 130 14.18 -18.86 5.00
CA LEU A 130 13.82 -19.11 3.59
C LEU A 130 15.02 -19.11 2.64
N GLU A 131 16.05 -18.29 2.89
CA GLU A 131 17.27 -18.17 2.09
C GLU A 131 18.17 -19.43 2.18
N HIS A 132 18.14 -20.14 3.30
CA HIS A 132 18.95 -21.35 3.51
C HIS A 132 18.26 -22.66 3.13
N SER A 133 16.99 -22.60 2.77
CA SER A 133 16.23 -23.77 2.34
C SER A 133 16.01 -23.72 0.84
N ASN A 134 16.78 -24.50 0.08
CA ASN A 134 16.42 -24.85 -1.30
C ASN A 134 15.13 -25.69 -1.39
N GLU A 135 14.40 -25.87 -0.27
CA GLU A 135 13.33 -26.85 -0.07
C GLU A 135 12.09 -26.28 0.64
N ILE A 136 11.95 -24.94 0.85
CA ILE A 136 10.68 -24.45 1.41
C ILE A 136 9.58 -24.51 0.35
N SER A 137 8.87 -25.63 0.35
CA SER A 137 7.50 -25.73 -0.14
C SER A 137 6.62 -24.90 0.81
N CYS A 138 6.27 -23.67 0.41
CA CYS A 138 5.31 -22.86 1.16
C CYS A 138 4.00 -23.63 1.39
N ASN A 139 3.65 -24.57 0.52
CA ASN A 139 2.44 -25.39 0.58
C ASN A 139 2.37 -26.33 1.80
N ASN A 140 3.49 -26.56 2.50
CA ASN A 140 3.54 -27.38 3.70
C ASN A 140 3.21 -26.60 4.99
N LEU A 141 2.94 -25.29 4.89
CA LEU A 141 2.56 -24.48 6.04
C LEU A 141 1.09 -24.69 6.42
N GLU A 142 0.81 -24.53 7.71
CA GLU A 142 -0.45 -24.98 8.34
C GLU A 142 -1.72 -24.27 7.85
N ASN A 143 -1.61 -23.05 7.30
CA ASN A 143 -2.77 -22.30 6.82
C ASN A 143 -2.45 -21.37 5.64
N ASP A 144 -3.48 -21.06 4.85
CA ASP A 144 -3.41 -20.20 3.65
C ASP A 144 -2.79 -18.82 3.90
N LEU A 145 -2.93 -18.28 5.12
CA LEU A 145 -2.36 -16.99 5.47
C LEU A 145 -0.83 -17.07 5.59
N LEU A 146 -0.31 -18.11 6.23
CA LEU A 146 1.13 -18.39 6.34
C LEU A 146 1.72 -18.83 4.99
N GLN A 147 0.98 -19.64 4.23
CA GLN A 147 1.36 -20.04 2.87
C GLN A 147 1.52 -18.81 1.97
N GLY A 148 0.52 -17.92 1.97
CA GLY A 148 0.56 -16.67 1.20
C GLY A 148 1.64 -15.70 1.65
N GLU A 149 1.89 -15.58 2.96
CA GLU A 149 3.00 -14.78 3.52
C GLU A 149 4.35 -15.30 2.99
N CYS A 150 4.55 -16.63 3.03
CA CYS A 150 5.75 -17.29 2.49
C CYS A 150 5.92 -17.05 0.98
N GLN A 151 4.87 -17.26 0.20
CA GLN A 151 4.89 -17.03 -1.25
C GLN A 151 5.18 -15.57 -1.60
N PHE A 152 4.60 -14.62 -0.86
CA PHE A 152 4.90 -13.20 -1.02
C PHE A 152 6.39 -12.89 -0.77
N TYR A 153 7.02 -13.48 0.26
CA TYR A 153 8.46 -13.35 0.48
C TYR A 153 9.29 -13.95 -0.66
N LEU A 154 8.86 -15.08 -1.24
CA LEU A 154 9.52 -15.63 -2.41
C LEU A 154 9.45 -14.66 -3.59
N ALA A 155 8.28 -14.07 -3.87
CA ALA A 155 8.12 -13.05 -4.92
C ALA A 155 9.06 -11.85 -4.70
N ILE A 156 9.19 -11.36 -3.46
CA ILE A 156 10.13 -10.28 -3.15
C ILE A 156 11.57 -10.67 -3.46
N SER A 157 11.97 -11.90 -3.12
CA SER A 157 13.37 -12.32 -3.23
C SER A 157 13.90 -12.32 -4.67
N VAL A 158 13.01 -12.43 -5.66
CA VAL A 158 13.37 -12.46 -7.08
C VAL A 158 13.19 -11.12 -7.80
N ILE A 159 12.73 -10.07 -7.11
CA ILE A 159 12.52 -8.73 -7.69
C ILE A 159 13.77 -8.15 -8.40
N PRO A 160 14.99 -8.23 -7.81
CA PRO A 160 16.16 -7.67 -8.50
C PRO A 160 16.38 -8.28 -9.89
N LYS A 161 16.20 -9.62 -10.01
CA LYS A 161 16.31 -10.32 -11.29
C LYS A 161 15.18 -9.98 -12.26
N PHE A 162 13.98 -9.72 -11.72
CA PHE A 162 12.82 -9.29 -12.49
C PHE A 162 13.07 -7.95 -13.19
N ILE A 163 13.56 -6.95 -12.47
CA ILE A 163 13.78 -5.59 -13.01
C ILE A 163 14.75 -5.62 -14.19
N ASP A 164 15.79 -6.45 -14.12
CA ASP A 164 16.77 -6.57 -15.21
C ASP A 164 16.20 -7.23 -16.47
N ASN A 165 15.09 -7.97 -16.37
CA ASN A 165 14.56 -8.81 -17.45
C ASN A 165 13.01 -8.85 -17.44
N VAL A 166 12.37 -7.67 -17.35
CA VAL A 166 10.92 -7.53 -17.18
C VAL A 166 10.13 -8.31 -18.22
N GLU A 167 10.47 -8.20 -19.50
CA GLU A 167 9.73 -8.88 -20.58
C GLU A 167 9.70 -10.41 -20.42
N ILE A 168 10.79 -10.98 -19.91
CA ILE A 168 10.90 -12.42 -19.73
C ILE A 168 10.13 -12.84 -18.47
N TYR A 169 10.34 -12.16 -17.35
CA TYR A 169 9.84 -12.63 -16.05
C TYR A 169 8.41 -12.18 -15.74
N PHE A 170 7.89 -11.14 -16.36
CA PHE A 170 6.57 -10.59 -16.03
C PHE A 170 5.43 -11.61 -16.12
N PRO A 171 5.30 -12.44 -17.18
CA PRO A 171 4.27 -13.48 -17.22
C PRO A 171 4.40 -14.50 -16.08
N TYR A 172 5.62 -14.89 -15.71
CA TYR A 172 5.88 -15.83 -14.62
C TYR A 172 5.48 -15.26 -13.26
N PHE A 173 5.73 -13.96 -13.03
CA PHE A 173 5.26 -13.30 -11.82
C PHE A 173 3.75 -13.23 -11.74
N LEU A 174 3.08 -12.94 -12.86
CA LEU A 174 1.62 -12.89 -12.88
C LEU A 174 1.02 -14.26 -12.54
N ASP A 175 1.57 -15.33 -13.12
CA ASP A 175 1.16 -16.70 -12.83
C ASP A 175 1.44 -17.08 -11.37
N PHE A 176 2.66 -16.81 -10.89
CA PHE A 176 3.05 -17.07 -9.50
C PHE A 176 2.11 -16.38 -8.50
N CYS A 177 1.85 -15.08 -8.67
CA CYS A 177 0.96 -14.33 -7.78
C CYS A 177 -0.48 -14.85 -7.89
N SER A 178 -0.96 -15.22 -9.09
CA SER A 178 -2.29 -15.80 -9.29
C SER A 178 -2.54 -17.07 -8.47
N ASN A 179 -1.48 -17.85 -8.21
CA ASN A 179 -1.53 -19.09 -7.45
C ASN A 179 -1.50 -18.90 -5.92
N ILE A 180 -1.40 -17.66 -5.43
CA ILE A 180 -1.52 -17.38 -3.99
C ILE A 180 -3.00 -17.46 -3.58
N SER A 181 -3.34 -18.43 -2.72
CA SER A 181 -4.72 -18.67 -2.27
C SER A 181 -5.30 -17.50 -1.48
N ASN A 182 -4.51 -16.90 -0.59
CA ASN A 182 -4.97 -15.80 0.24
C ASN A 182 -5.15 -14.51 -0.60
N PRO A 183 -6.35 -13.90 -0.64
CA PRO A 183 -6.63 -12.79 -1.55
C PRO A 183 -5.85 -11.51 -1.21
N SER A 184 -5.55 -11.25 0.07
CA SER A 184 -4.76 -10.08 0.47
C SER A 184 -3.29 -10.24 0.07
N TRP A 185 -2.71 -11.42 0.28
CA TRP A 185 -1.34 -11.70 -0.17
C TRP A 185 -1.19 -11.74 -1.67
N ARG A 186 -2.18 -12.32 -2.37
CA ARG A 186 -2.25 -12.28 -3.83
C ARG A 186 -2.28 -10.85 -4.36
N SER A 187 -3.11 -9.99 -3.75
CA SER A 187 -3.18 -8.57 -4.10
C SER A 187 -1.83 -7.88 -3.91
N GLU A 188 -1.22 -7.98 -2.72
CA GLU A 188 0.10 -7.37 -2.47
C GLU A 188 1.21 -7.92 -3.37
N CYS A 189 1.15 -9.20 -3.77
CA CYS A 189 2.08 -9.80 -4.73
C CYS A 189 2.00 -9.12 -6.11
N PHE A 190 0.79 -8.84 -6.62
CA PHE A 190 0.67 -8.08 -7.86
C PHE A 190 1.07 -6.61 -7.68
N TYR A 191 0.67 -6.01 -6.57
CA TYR A 191 0.96 -4.62 -6.23
C TYR A 191 2.46 -4.36 -6.21
N ILE A 192 3.25 -5.29 -5.66
CA ILE A 192 4.70 -5.13 -5.55
C ILE A 192 5.36 -4.96 -6.93
N ILE A 193 4.88 -5.68 -7.94
CA ILE A 193 5.39 -5.61 -9.30
C ILE A 193 5.05 -4.27 -9.94
N ALA A 194 3.83 -3.78 -9.74
CA ALA A 194 3.43 -2.45 -10.22
C ALA A 194 4.31 -1.34 -9.63
N ASP A 195 4.55 -1.39 -8.32
CA ASP A 195 5.43 -0.44 -7.62
C ASP A 195 6.86 -0.49 -8.19
N GLU A 196 7.41 -1.68 -8.41
CA GLU A 196 8.79 -1.82 -8.93
C GLU A 196 8.94 -1.31 -10.35
N LEU A 197 7.99 -1.64 -11.24
CA LEU A 197 8.00 -1.13 -12.60
C LEU A 197 7.86 0.39 -12.63
N THR A 198 7.09 0.95 -11.70
CA THR A 198 6.91 2.40 -11.58
C THR A 198 8.18 3.10 -11.08
N LEU A 199 8.87 2.53 -10.08
CA LEU A 199 10.05 3.13 -9.46
C LEU A 199 11.35 2.94 -10.26
N ASN A 200 11.47 1.86 -11.03
CA ASN A 200 12.70 1.51 -11.75
C ASN A 200 12.72 1.94 -13.22
N SER A 201 11.71 2.68 -13.69
CA SER A 201 11.69 3.23 -15.04
C SER A 201 11.08 4.61 -15.08
N ASP A 202 11.83 5.59 -15.57
CA ASP A 202 11.33 6.93 -15.91
C ASP A 202 10.67 6.99 -17.29
N SER A 203 10.59 5.87 -18.02
CA SER A 203 9.94 5.81 -19.33
C SER A 203 8.56 5.18 -19.27
N ASN A 204 7.70 5.50 -20.23
CA ASN A 204 6.31 5.02 -20.27
C ASN A 204 6.18 3.56 -20.73
N ILE A 205 7.29 2.87 -20.98
CA ILE A 205 7.33 1.53 -21.60
C ILE A 205 6.59 0.46 -20.80
N TYR A 206 6.41 0.67 -19.49
CA TYR A 206 5.76 -0.30 -18.59
C TYR A 206 4.35 0.08 -18.19
N PHE A 207 3.72 1.11 -18.77
CA PHE A 207 2.36 1.50 -18.41
C PHE A 207 1.35 0.36 -18.54
N ASP A 208 1.47 -0.45 -19.60
CA ASP A 208 0.63 -1.63 -19.80
C ASP A 208 0.80 -2.66 -18.67
N LYS A 209 2.04 -3.04 -18.38
CA LYS A 209 2.38 -4.02 -17.33
C LYS A 209 1.99 -3.53 -15.93
N ILE A 210 2.18 -2.25 -15.63
CA ILE A 210 1.75 -1.63 -14.37
C ILE A 210 0.22 -1.69 -14.25
N THR A 211 -0.49 -1.35 -15.32
CA THR A 211 -1.96 -1.40 -15.36
C THR A 211 -2.47 -2.82 -15.17
N GLN A 212 -1.87 -3.81 -15.85
CA GLN A 212 -2.25 -5.21 -15.74
C GLN A 212 -2.01 -5.76 -14.33
N ALA A 213 -0.85 -5.47 -13.72
CA ALA A 213 -0.55 -5.85 -12.35
C ALA A 213 -1.53 -5.20 -11.37
N CYS A 214 -1.80 -3.89 -11.51
CA CYS A 214 -2.74 -3.21 -10.63
C CYS A 214 -4.18 -3.71 -10.76
N THR A 215 -4.64 -4.01 -11.97
CA THR A 215 -5.99 -4.58 -12.17
C THR A 215 -6.11 -5.92 -11.44
N LYS A 216 -5.14 -6.83 -11.63
CA LYS A 216 -5.10 -8.12 -10.91
C LYS A 216 -4.99 -7.94 -9.40
N SER A 217 -4.25 -6.94 -8.93
CA SER A 217 -4.15 -6.59 -7.52
C SER A 217 -5.52 -6.22 -6.95
N ASP A 218 -6.23 -5.29 -7.60
CA ASP A 218 -7.50 -4.76 -7.10
C ASP A 218 -8.65 -5.78 -7.24
N ASP A 219 -8.63 -6.63 -8.26
CA ASP A 219 -9.52 -7.79 -8.40
C ASP A 219 -9.36 -8.80 -7.25
N ALA A 220 -8.12 -9.02 -6.79
CA ALA A 220 -7.85 -9.88 -5.65
C ALA A 220 -8.28 -9.22 -4.33
N HIS A 221 -7.91 -7.95 -4.14
CA HIS A 221 -8.32 -7.11 -3.02
C HIS A 221 -8.15 -5.62 -3.37
N PRO A 222 -9.17 -4.77 -3.20
CA PRO A 222 -9.14 -3.38 -3.70
C PRO A 222 -8.30 -2.47 -2.80
N TYR A 223 -6.98 -2.48 -3.00
CA TYR A 223 -6.02 -1.62 -2.32
C TYR A 223 -5.67 -0.35 -3.12
N SER A 224 -6.43 -0.07 -4.19
CA SER A 224 -6.31 1.12 -5.03
C SER A 224 -4.93 1.23 -5.69
N CYS A 225 -4.49 0.16 -6.33
CA CYS A 225 -3.14 0.06 -6.91
C CYS A 225 -2.84 1.14 -7.93
N ILE A 226 -3.78 1.44 -8.82
CA ILE A 226 -3.64 2.49 -9.83
C ILE A 226 -3.43 3.85 -9.18
N ASN A 227 -4.22 4.20 -8.16
CA ASN A 227 -4.09 5.50 -7.48
C ASN A 227 -2.71 5.68 -6.84
N HIS A 228 -2.19 4.63 -6.21
CA HIS A 228 -0.86 4.67 -5.60
C HIS A 228 0.26 4.80 -6.64
N ASN A 229 0.25 3.94 -7.66
CA ASN A 229 1.30 3.93 -8.68
C ASN A 229 1.29 5.23 -9.50
N ALA A 230 0.11 5.77 -9.80
CA ALA A 230 -0.02 7.09 -10.41
C ALA A 230 0.73 8.17 -9.61
N LEU A 231 0.58 8.22 -8.28
CA LEU A 231 1.30 9.17 -7.42
C LEU A 231 2.83 9.00 -7.46
N LEU A 232 3.31 7.75 -7.55
CA LEU A 232 4.75 7.46 -7.64
C LEU A 232 5.37 7.95 -8.96
N MET A 233 4.59 8.03 -10.04
CA MET A 233 5.06 8.47 -11.36
C MET A 233 5.39 9.96 -11.48
N LYS A 234 4.97 10.78 -10.50
CA LYS A 234 5.21 12.23 -10.44
C LYS A 234 4.82 12.93 -11.74
N ASP A 235 5.79 13.37 -12.55
CA ASP A 235 5.54 14.21 -13.73
C ASP A 235 4.89 13.44 -14.89
N ARG A 236 4.95 12.10 -14.89
CA ARG A 236 4.36 11.23 -15.92
C ARG A 236 2.93 10.80 -15.62
N ILE A 237 2.41 11.17 -14.45
CA ILE A 237 1.09 10.77 -13.97
C ILE A 237 -0.03 11.07 -14.97
N LEU A 238 0.01 12.20 -15.69
CA LEU A 238 -1.02 12.56 -16.65
C LEU A 238 -1.02 11.60 -17.86
N ASN A 239 0.17 11.27 -18.37
CA ASN A 239 0.30 10.31 -19.46
C ASN A 239 -0.19 8.93 -19.03
N PHE A 240 0.12 8.52 -17.81
CA PHE A 240 -0.37 7.27 -17.25
C PHE A 240 -1.89 7.27 -17.10
N CYS A 241 -2.49 8.32 -16.53
CA CYS A 241 -3.94 8.40 -16.38
C CYS A 241 -4.70 8.50 -17.70
N ASN A 242 -4.07 9.02 -18.75
CA ASN A 242 -4.63 8.98 -20.10
C ASN A 242 -4.56 7.57 -20.71
N PHE A 243 -3.52 6.80 -20.36
CA PHE A 243 -3.29 5.44 -20.83
C PHE A 243 -4.19 4.40 -20.15
N VAL A 244 -4.46 4.53 -18.84
CA VAL A 244 -5.21 3.49 -18.11
C VAL A 244 -6.63 3.31 -18.68
N PRO A 245 -7.18 2.09 -18.60
CA PRO A 245 -8.56 1.77 -18.98
C PRO A 245 -9.59 2.67 -18.31
N ILE A 246 -10.74 2.84 -18.95
CA ILE A 246 -11.81 3.77 -18.55
C ILE A 246 -12.27 3.53 -17.09
N GLU A 247 -12.36 2.27 -16.68
CA GLU A 247 -12.74 1.82 -15.35
C GLU A 247 -11.77 2.29 -14.25
N ASN A 248 -10.51 2.53 -14.61
CA ASN A 248 -9.45 2.95 -13.70
C ASN A 248 -9.13 4.46 -13.78
N LYS A 249 -9.68 5.17 -14.77
CA LYS A 249 -9.36 6.58 -15.00
C LYS A 249 -9.76 7.46 -13.84
N GLU A 250 -10.96 7.29 -13.28
CA GLU A 250 -11.37 8.12 -12.13
C GLU A 250 -10.36 8.03 -10.98
N ASP A 251 -9.98 6.82 -10.59
CA ASP A 251 -9.03 6.61 -9.50
C ASP A 251 -7.64 7.14 -9.83
N CYS A 252 -7.17 6.99 -11.07
CA CYS A 252 -5.92 7.61 -11.50
C CYS A 252 -5.99 9.14 -11.44
N PHE A 253 -7.08 9.76 -11.93
CA PHE A 253 -7.22 11.21 -11.91
C PHE A 253 -7.41 11.77 -10.51
N ARG A 254 -7.97 11.02 -9.56
CA ARG A 254 -7.89 11.36 -8.12
C ARG A 254 -6.45 11.43 -7.63
N ALA A 255 -5.56 10.53 -8.08
CA ALA A 255 -4.13 10.63 -7.79
C ALA A 255 -3.49 11.84 -8.47
N TYR A 256 -3.86 12.15 -9.72
CA TYR A 256 -3.37 13.34 -10.41
C TYR A 256 -3.71 14.63 -9.66
N GLY A 257 -4.97 14.75 -9.22
CA GLY A 257 -5.42 15.82 -8.35
C GLY A 257 -4.57 15.96 -7.09
N LYS A 258 -4.34 14.84 -6.39
CA LYS A 258 -3.52 14.81 -5.17
C LYS A 258 -2.10 15.32 -5.45
N TYR A 259 -1.45 14.83 -6.51
CA TYR A 259 -0.12 15.30 -6.93
C TYR A 259 -0.09 16.81 -7.19
N ILE A 260 -1.09 17.37 -7.89
CA ILE A 260 -1.21 18.82 -8.11
C ILE A 260 -1.31 19.56 -6.77
N GLY A 261 -2.10 19.03 -5.84
CA GLY A 261 -2.26 19.65 -4.52
C GLY A 261 -1.00 19.62 -3.66
N TYR A 262 -0.13 18.61 -3.82
CA TYR A 262 1.22 18.56 -3.23
C TYR A 262 2.21 19.54 -3.89
N SER A 263 1.96 19.95 -5.14
CA SER A 263 2.86 20.86 -5.86
C SER A 263 2.80 22.31 -5.35
N SER A 264 3.84 23.10 -5.65
CA SER A 264 3.92 24.54 -5.40
C SER A 264 3.19 25.41 -6.44
N LYS A 265 2.44 24.81 -7.37
CA LYS A 265 1.77 25.53 -8.47
C LYS A 265 0.64 26.40 -7.92
N ASN A 266 0.54 27.65 -8.41
CA ASN A 266 -0.46 28.62 -7.94
C ASN A 266 -1.87 28.41 -8.51
N ASP A 267 -2.00 27.79 -9.69
CA ASP A 267 -3.29 27.62 -10.39
C ASP A 267 -3.75 26.15 -10.47
N LYS A 268 -3.89 25.53 -9.31
CA LYS A 268 -4.16 24.09 -9.17
C LYS A 268 -5.50 23.66 -9.78
N VAL A 269 -6.53 24.49 -9.65
CA VAL A 269 -7.88 24.21 -10.15
C VAL A 269 -7.89 24.22 -11.68
N SER A 270 -7.24 25.19 -12.32
CA SER A 270 -7.23 25.26 -13.79
C SER A 270 -6.45 24.12 -14.43
N ILE A 271 -5.48 23.53 -13.73
CA ILE A 271 -4.82 22.30 -14.18
C ILE A 271 -5.84 21.15 -14.25
N CYS A 272 -6.64 20.95 -13.21
CA CYS A 272 -7.69 19.93 -13.22
C CYS A 272 -8.80 20.21 -14.25
N LYS A 273 -9.15 21.49 -14.50
CA LYS A 273 -10.13 21.88 -15.52
C LYS A 273 -9.78 21.45 -16.94
N LYS A 274 -8.49 21.26 -17.23
CA LYS A 274 -8.01 20.80 -18.54
C LYS A 274 -8.10 19.28 -18.70
N SER A 275 -8.43 18.55 -17.64
CA SER A 275 -8.62 17.10 -17.70
C SER A 275 -10.06 16.76 -18.08
N GLU A 276 -10.23 15.72 -18.91
CA GLU A 276 -11.52 15.07 -19.17
C GLU A 276 -12.17 14.55 -17.87
N TYR A 277 -11.35 14.21 -16.87
CA TYR A 277 -11.75 13.76 -15.54
C TYR A 277 -11.60 14.88 -14.51
N GLU A 278 -12.18 16.04 -14.84
CA GLU A 278 -12.11 17.26 -14.03
C GLU A 278 -12.57 17.02 -12.58
N LYS A 279 -13.74 16.40 -12.37
CA LYS A 279 -14.31 16.18 -11.02
C LYS A 279 -13.43 15.24 -10.17
N PRO A 280 -13.00 14.05 -10.66
CA PRO A 280 -12.02 13.21 -9.95
C PRO A 280 -10.71 13.93 -9.61
N CYS A 281 -10.18 14.73 -10.55
CA CYS A 281 -8.98 15.53 -10.31
C CYS A 281 -9.20 16.57 -9.20
N ILE A 282 -10.29 17.33 -9.25
CA ILE A 282 -10.61 18.31 -8.21
C ILE A 282 -10.81 17.62 -6.85
N PHE A 283 -11.46 16.47 -6.81
CA PHE A 283 -11.61 15.69 -5.58
C PHE A 283 -10.26 15.31 -4.97
N GLY A 284 -9.34 14.79 -5.80
CA GLY A 284 -7.98 14.47 -5.38
C GLY A 284 -7.20 15.68 -4.86
N LEU A 285 -7.31 16.80 -5.57
CA LEU A 285 -6.71 18.08 -5.19
C LEU A 285 -7.21 18.52 -3.82
N LEU A 286 -8.53 18.61 -3.62
CA LEU A 286 -9.12 19.02 -2.35
C LEU A 286 -8.70 18.09 -1.21
N ARG A 287 -8.69 16.77 -1.44
CA ARG A 287 -8.23 15.80 -0.44
C ARG A 287 -6.76 15.91 -0.08
N SER A 288 -5.90 16.41 -0.96
CA SER A 288 -4.48 16.62 -0.62
C SER A 288 -4.20 17.91 0.17
N LEU A 289 -5.11 18.89 0.13
CA LEU A 289 -5.03 20.09 0.98
C LEU A 289 -5.13 19.73 2.48
N LYS A 290 -5.74 18.58 2.79
CA LYS A 290 -5.74 17.90 4.10
C LYS A 290 -4.34 17.67 4.67
N SER A 291 -3.41 17.31 3.79
CA SER A 291 -2.06 16.82 4.12
C SER A 291 -0.95 17.86 3.97
N THR A 292 -1.14 18.91 3.17
CA THR A 292 -0.09 19.91 2.87
C THR A 292 -0.14 21.17 3.71
N ILE A 293 -1.28 21.49 4.31
CA ILE A 293 -1.45 22.74 5.04
C ILE A 293 -0.97 22.55 6.49
N HIS A 294 0.25 23.01 6.79
CA HIS A 294 0.76 23.07 8.16
C HIS A 294 0.29 24.35 8.86
N ILE A 295 -0.31 24.19 10.05
CA ILE A 295 -0.79 25.24 10.98
C ILE A 295 -1.98 26.05 10.38
N ASN A 296 -3.11 26.09 11.09
CA ASN A 296 -4.42 26.61 10.63
C ASN A 296 -5.08 25.87 9.43
N LYS A 297 -4.98 24.52 9.38
CA LYS A 297 -5.65 23.64 8.40
C LYS A 297 -7.12 24.00 8.11
N THR A 298 -7.88 24.32 9.16
CA THR A 298 -9.32 24.61 9.08
C THR A 298 -9.60 25.95 8.39
N GLU A 299 -8.90 27.02 8.79
CA GLU A 299 -9.12 28.37 8.26
C GLU A 299 -8.68 28.48 6.79
N ASN A 300 -7.55 27.88 6.45
CA ASN A 300 -7.05 27.86 5.08
C ASN A 300 -7.97 27.08 4.14
N LEU A 301 -8.51 25.92 4.56
CA LEU A 301 -9.49 25.21 3.74
C LEU A 301 -10.82 25.97 3.63
N LEU A 302 -11.29 26.61 4.70
CA LEU A 302 -12.49 27.47 4.63
C LEU A 302 -12.30 28.59 3.61
N ASN A 303 -11.18 29.31 3.68
CA ASN A 303 -10.84 30.37 2.72
C ASN A 303 -10.74 29.82 1.30
N TYR A 304 -10.18 28.63 1.13
CA TYR A 304 -10.12 27.97 -0.17
C TYR A 304 -11.51 27.62 -0.70
N CYS A 305 -12.39 27.03 0.12
CA CYS A 305 -13.76 26.70 -0.27
C CYS A 305 -14.63 27.94 -0.56
N ASN A 306 -14.36 29.05 0.11
CA ASN A 306 -15.03 30.33 -0.17
C ASN A 306 -14.65 30.89 -1.55
N ASN A 307 -13.42 30.63 -2.01
CA ASN A 307 -12.85 31.23 -3.22
C ASN A 307 -12.84 30.29 -4.44
N ILE A 308 -13.08 28.98 -4.25
CA ILE A 308 -13.19 28.04 -5.36
C ILE A 308 -14.45 28.31 -6.19
N SER A 309 -14.42 27.92 -7.47
CA SER A 309 -15.59 27.99 -8.35
C SER A 309 -16.83 27.37 -7.70
N LYS A 310 -17.99 28.03 -7.87
CA LYS A 310 -19.31 27.58 -7.36
C LYS A 310 -19.61 26.12 -7.68
N LYS A 311 -19.14 25.61 -8.83
CA LYS A 311 -19.27 24.20 -9.26
C LYS A 311 -18.67 23.20 -8.26
N TYR A 312 -17.65 23.61 -7.49
CA TYR A 312 -16.91 22.74 -6.56
C TYR A 312 -17.09 23.09 -5.09
N THR A 313 -17.85 24.13 -4.79
CA THR A 313 -18.01 24.62 -3.42
C THR A 313 -18.64 23.57 -2.50
N GLU A 314 -19.69 22.88 -2.96
CA GLU A 314 -20.31 21.78 -2.20
C GLU A 314 -19.32 20.67 -1.88
N LEU A 315 -18.61 20.17 -2.91
CA LEU A 315 -17.58 19.15 -2.75
C LEU A 315 -16.47 19.60 -1.78
N CYS A 316 -16.07 20.87 -1.84
CA CYS A 316 -15.06 21.42 -0.94
C CYS A 316 -15.52 21.37 0.52
N TYR A 317 -16.78 21.70 0.81
CA TYR A 317 -17.32 21.61 2.17
C TYR A 317 -17.59 20.18 2.63
N GLU A 318 -17.82 19.23 1.71
CA GLU A 318 -17.76 17.80 2.07
C GLU A 318 -16.36 17.43 2.55
N ILE A 319 -15.32 17.76 1.77
CA ILE A 319 -13.92 17.52 2.17
C ILE A 319 -13.57 18.26 3.48
N PHE A 320 -14.15 19.43 3.72
CA PHE A 320 -14.01 20.12 5.00
C PHE A 320 -14.56 19.30 6.17
N GLY A 321 -15.74 18.68 6.00
CA GLY A 321 -16.31 17.74 6.97
C GLY A 321 -15.41 16.53 7.25
N GLU A 322 -14.77 15.99 6.20
CA GLU A 322 -13.79 14.91 6.31
C GLU A 322 -12.56 15.28 7.17
N LEU A 323 -12.13 16.54 7.15
CA LEU A 323 -10.97 17.02 7.94
C LEU A 323 -11.20 16.97 9.44
N ILE A 324 -12.45 17.14 9.89
CA ILE A 324 -12.75 17.27 11.32
C ILE A 324 -12.31 16.00 12.06
N ILE A 325 -12.45 14.84 11.43
CA ILE A 325 -12.05 13.54 12.00
C ILE A 325 -10.54 13.44 12.20
N GLN A 326 -9.75 13.92 11.24
CA GLN A 326 -8.29 13.89 11.39
C GLN A 326 -7.80 14.77 12.53
N LYS A 327 -8.38 15.96 12.71
CA LYS A 327 -8.02 16.86 13.81
C LYS A 327 -8.27 16.20 15.17
N LYS A 328 -9.32 15.38 15.29
CA LYS A 328 -9.58 14.59 16.50
C LYS A 328 -8.51 13.52 16.74
N ILE A 329 -8.15 12.78 15.69
CA ILE A 329 -7.10 11.74 15.77
C ILE A 329 -5.75 12.37 16.15
N GLU A 330 -5.41 13.53 15.55
CA GLU A 330 -4.14 14.23 15.78
C GLU A 330 -4.05 14.85 17.20
N ASN A 331 -5.15 15.39 17.74
CA ASN A 331 -5.11 16.21 18.96
C ASN A 331 -5.79 15.59 20.20
N ASN A 332 -6.35 14.39 20.09
CA ASN A 332 -7.08 13.69 21.16
C ASN A 332 -8.13 14.58 21.88
N SER A 333 -8.71 15.54 21.16
CA SER A 333 -9.61 16.55 21.73
C SER A 333 -11.07 16.10 21.72
N GLN A 334 -11.85 16.64 22.66
CA GLN A 334 -13.29 16.45 22.70
C GLN A 334 -13.91 17.14 21.49
N MET A 335 -14.53 16.35 20.61
CA MET A 335 -14.98 16.79 19.29
C MET A 335 -16.44 17.21 19.35
N ASN A 336 -16.69 18.50 19.15
CA ASN A 336 -18.01 19.03 18.86
C ASN A 336 -18.14 19.27 17.34
N ILE A 337 -18.83 18.34 16.67
CA ILE A 337 -19.02 18.35 15.21
C ILE A 337 -19.82 19.59 14.79
N ASN A 338 -20.87 19.92 15.55
CA ASN A 338 -21.74 21.05 15.26
C ASN A 338 -20.94 22.36 15.32
N GLN A 339 -20.07 22.54 16.32
CA GLN A 339 -19.19 23.72 16.40
C GLN A 339 -18.29 23.87 15.16
N HIS A 340 -17.75 22.76 14.62
CA HIS A 340 -16.90 22.83 13.43
C HIS A 340 -17.69 23.09 12.16
N CYS A 341 -18.84 22.42 11.96
CA CYS A 341 -19.69 22.67 10.80
C CYS A 341 -20.39 24.04 10.86
N ASN A 342 -20.55 24.65 12.03
CA ASN A 342 -21.05 26.03 12.14
C ASN A 342 -20.04 27.09 11.64
N LEU A 343 -18.80 26.70 11.33
CA LEU A 343 -17.82 27.58 10.67
C LEU A 343 -18.07 27.68 9.16
N VAL A 344 -18.80 26.74 8.55
CA VAL A 344 -19.12 26.83 7.11
C VAL A 344 -20.35 27.71 6.86
N PRO A 345 -20.49 28.34 5.68
CA PRO A 345 -21.70 29.10 5.36
C PRO A 345 -22.96 28.25 5.52
N LYS A 346 -24.05 28.87 5.97
CA LYS A 346 -25.31 28.18 6.32
C LYS A 346 -25.83 27.23 5.24
N THR A 347 -25.62 27.58 3.96
CA THR A 347 -26.02 26.79 2.80
C THR A 347 -25.29 25.45 2.69
N PHE A 348 -24.08 25.33 3.23
CA PHE A 348 -23.20 24.15 3.08
C PHE A 348 -23.00 23.34 4.36
N ILE A 349 -23.69 23.68 5.47
CA ILE A 349 -23.59 22.93 6.73
C ILE A 349 -23.95 21.45 6.52
N LYS A 350 -24.93 21.19 5.64
CA LYS A 350 -25.35 19.83 5.26
C LYS A 350 -24.22 19.03 4.61
N ASN A 351 -23.48 19.64 3.67
CA ASN A 351 -22.31 19.04 3.02
C ASN A 351 -21.20 18.73 4.04
N CYS A 352 -20.96 19.63 4.99
CA CYS A 352 -20.01 19.39 6.09
C CYS A 352 -20.39 18.14 6.92
N HIS A 353 -21.64 17.99 7.32
CA HIS A 353 -22.08 16.80 8.07
C HIS A 353 -22.04 15.52 7.23
N PHE A 354 -22.35 15.61 5.94
CA PHE A 354 -22.22 14.49 5.00
C PHE A 354 -20.77 14.02 4.87
N GLY A 355 -19.83 14.93 4.63
CA GLY A 355 -18.40 14.61 4.59
C GLY A 355 -17.85 14.06 5.90
N PHE A 356 -18.31 14.58 7.04
CA PHE A 356 -17.99 14.01 8.35
C PHE A 356 -18.45 12.53 8.45
N GLY A 357 -19.68 12.25 8.01
CA GLY A 357 -20.23 10.90 7.95
C GLY A 357 -19.36 9.92 7.16
N LYS A 358 -18.83 10.34 6.01
CA LYS A 358 -17.98 9.51 5.13
C LYS A 358 -16.74 8.97 5.82
N GLU A 359 -16.10 9.77 6.68
CA GLU A 359 -14.81 9.41 7.28
C GLU A 359 -14.94 8.78 8.69
N LEU A 360 -16.16 8.64 9.22
CA LEU A 360 -16.40 8.07 10.56
C LEU A 360 -15.86 6.65 10.73
N HIS A 361 -15.82 5.87 9.65
CA HIS A 361 -15.23 4.54 9.64
C HIS A 361 -13.73 4.56 10.04
N ILE A 362 -12.99 5.63 9.75
CA ILE A 362 -11.59 5.75 10.16
C ILE A 362 -11.50 5.91 11.67
N LEU A 363 -12.25 6.87 12.22
CA LEU A 363 -12.26 7.16 13.66
C LEU A 363 -12.68 5.95 14.51
N THR A 364 -13.60 5.16 13.96
CA THR A 364 -14.22 4.03 14.67
C THR A 364 -13.59 2.69 14.33
N HIS A 365 -12.51 2.68 13.55
CA HIS A 365 -11.85 1.45 13.08
C HIS A 365 -12.86 0.49 12.41
N SER A 366 -13.71 1.04 11.55
CA SER A 366 -14.79 0.36 10.83
C SER A 366 -15.91 -0.21 11.72
N ASN A 367 -16.00 0.20 12.99
CA ASN A 367 -17.13 -0.14 13.85
C ASN A 367 -18.36 0.73 13.49
N LEU A 368 -19.30 0.11 12.77
CA LEU A 368 -20.50 0.79 12.30
C LEU A 368 -21.37 1.32 13.45
N THR A 369 -21.59 0.54 14.50
CA THR A 369 -22.40 0.97 15.67
C THR A 369 -21.82 2.23 16.31
N MET A 370 -20.50 2.29 16.47
CA MET A 370 -19.83 3.50 16.95
C MET A 370 -20.00 4.67 16.00
N SER A 371 -19.91 4.45 14.68
CA SER A 371 -20.12 5.50 13.67
C SER A 371 -21.53 6.07 13.75
N LEU A 372 -22.54 5.21 13.86
CA LEU A 372 -23.94 5.63 13.99
C LEU A 372 -24.16 6.43 15.28
N ASN A 373 -23.54 6.04 16.39
CA ASN A 373 -23.64 6.80 17.65
C ASN A 373 -23.02 8.20 17.54
N TYR A 374 -21.99 8.41 16.72
CA TYR A 374 -21.51 9.77 16.43
C TYR A 374 -22.58 10.62 15.72
N CYS A 375 -23.26 10.05 14.71
CA CYS A 375 -24.33 10.77 14.01
C CYS A 375 -25.56 11.05 14.89
N LYS A 376 -25.87 10.21 15.89
CA LYS A 376 -26.95 10.50 16.87
C LYS A 376 -26.71 11.76 17.69
N ASN A 377 -25.45 12.14 17.90
CA ASN A 377 -25.07 13.31 18.69
C ASN A 377 -24.95 14.60 17.85
N VAL A 378 -25.20 14.53 16.54
CA VAL A 378 -25.31 15.69 15.65
C VAL A 378 -26.67 16.38 15.87
N GLU A 379 -26.75 17.69 15.65
CA GLU A 379 -28.02 18.43 15.66
C GLU A 379 -29.08 17.73 14.80
N SER A 380 -30.30 17.57 15.31
CA SER A 380 -31.38 16.76 14.71
C SER A 380 -31.60 17.04 13.22
N LYS A 381 -31.63 18.32 12.82
CA LYS A 381 -31.79 18.77 11.43
C LYS A 381 -30.65 18.35 10.48
N TYR A 382 -29.49 17.94 11.00
CA TYR A 382 -28.34 17.52 10.20
C TYR A 382 -28.00 16.03 10.32
N GLN A 383 -28.64 15.30 11.23
CA GLN A 383 -28.37 13.86 11.45
C GLN A 383 -28.51 13.04 10.17
N LYS A 384 -29.55 13.30 9.37
CA LYS A 384 -29.75 12.62 8.08
C LYS A 384 -28.53 12.71 7.17
N TYR A 385 -27.91 13.89 7.05
CA TYR A 385 -26.75 14.09 6.20
C TYR A 385 -25.54 13.31 6.72
N CYS A 386 -25.34 13.27 8.03
CA CYS A 386 -24.29 12.43 8.65
C CYS A 386 -24.49 10.95 8.32
N TYR A 387 -25.70 10.42 8.49
CA TYR A 387 -26.00 9.03 8.15
C TYR A 387 -25.82 8.73 6.67
N ASN A 388 -26.26 9.63 5.78
CA ASN A 388 -26.06 9.49 4.34
C ASN A 388 -24.57 9.41 3.98
N GLY A 389 -23.71 10.15 4.68
CA GLY A 389 -22.26 10.03 4.50
C GLY A 389 -21.72 8.64 4.87
N ILE A 390 -22.24 8.03 5.93
CA ILE A 390 -21.89 6.65 6.29
C ILE A 390 -22.37 5.68 5.21
N ILE A 391 -23.59 5.86 4.70
CA ILE A 391 -24.18 5.01 3.65
C ILE A 391 -23.33 5.07 2.38
N ASP A 392 -23.02 6.27 1.88
CA ASP A 392 -22.14 6.50 0.72
C ASP A 392 -20.78 5.79 0.88
N ARG A 393 -20.20 5.87 2.09
CA ARG A 393 -18.94 5.17 2.36
C ARG A 393 -19.11 3.66 2.32
N ILE A 394 -20.17 3.12 2.92
CA ILE A 394 -20.45 1.70 2.95
C ILE A 394 -20.70 1.14 1.54
N GLU A 395 -21.43 1.87 0.70
CA GLU A 395 -21.66 1.55 -0.71
C GLU A 395 -20.34 1.40 -1.47
N SER A 396 -19.41 2.34 -1.30
CA SER A 396 -18.08 2.26 -1.91
C SER A 396 -17.30 0.99 -1.55
N TYR A 397 -17.58 0.38 -0.40
CA TYR A 397 -17.02 -0.91 0.00
C TYR A 397 -17.84 -2.11 -0.52
N ILE A 398 -19.15 -1.98 -0.63
CA ILE A 398 -20.07 -3.07 -0.99
C ILE A 398 -20.17 -3.29 -2.50
N ASN A 399 -19.99 -2.26 -3.33
CA ASN A 399 -20.00 -2.41 -4.80
C ASN A 399 -18.88 -3.36 -5.29
N THR A 400 -17.90 -3.67 -4.44
CA THR A 400 -16.90 -4.72 -4.70
C THR A 400 -17.35 -6.13 -4.27
N LYS A 401 -18.31 -6.28 -3.35
CA LYS A 401 -18.81 -7.56 -2.75
C LYS A 401 -20.29 -7.47 -2.27
N PRO A 402 -21.30 -7.46 -3.16
CA PRO A 402 -22.70 -7.14 -2.84
C PRO A 402 -23.37 -8.03 -1.79
N LYS A 403 -23.08 -9.34 -1.76
CA LYS A 403 -23.76 -10.31 -0.86
C LYS A 403 -23.46 -10.14 0.64
N LYS A 404 -22.42 -9.37 1.04
CA LYS A 404 -22.04 -9.17 2.45
C LYS A 404 -22.46 -7.81 3.03
N GLY A 405 -23.13 -6.98 2.25
CA GLY A 405 -23.41 -5.59 2.60
C GLY A 405 -24.75 -5.32 3.29
N ILE A 406 -25.81 -5.95 2.78
CA ILE A 406 -27.22 -5.61 3.08
C ILE A 406 -27.56 -5.73 4.57
N TRP A 407 -27.03 -6.74 5.28
CA TRP A 407 -27.31 -6.92 6.71
C TRP A 407 -26.84 -5.73 7.57
N LYS A 408 -25.85 -4.96 7.11
CA LYS A 408 -25.37 -3.76 7.81
C LYS A 408 -26.42 -2.64 7.81
N CYS A 409 -27.36 -2.62 6.87
CA CYS A 409 -28.44 -1.63 6.84
C CYS A 409 -29.38 -1.76 8.04
N ASN A 410 -29.59 -2.97 8.56
CA ASN A 410 -30.45 -3.19 9.73
C ASN A 410 -29.94 -2.50 11.00
N LEU A 411 -28.66 -2.07 11.01
CA LEU A 411 -28.08 -1.33 12.12
C LEU A 411 -28.45 0.16 12.09
N PHE A 412 -28.90 0.70 10.96
CA PHE A 412 -29.35 2.08 10.85
C PHE A 412 -30.73 2.28 11.51
N PRO A 413 -31.06 3.50 11.99
CA PRO A 413 -32.42 3.83 12.38
C PRO A 413 -33.43 3.53 11.26
N LEU A 414 -34.63 3.05 11.61
CA LEU A 414 -35.66 2.57 10.66
C LEU A 414 -35.85 3.50 9.44
N ILE A 415 -35.92 4.81 9.68
CA ILE A 415 -36.12 5.83 8.63
C ILE A 415 -34.99 5.90 7.58
N TYR A 416 -33.80 5.37 7.87
CA TYR A 416 -32.65 5.34 6.96
C TYR A 416 -32.33 3.92 6.47
N GLN A 417 -33.05 2.90 6.95
CA GLN A 417 -32.84 1.54 6.48
C GLN A 417 -33.22 1.42 5.00
N ASN A 418 -34.33 2.04 4.59
CA ASN A 418 -34.75 2.07 3.19
C ASN A 418 -33.77 2.83 2.29
N ASP A 419 -33.26 3.98 2.75
CA ASP A 419 -32.23 4.74 2.00
C ASP A 419 -30.96 3.90 1.84
N CYS A 420 -30.55 3.17 2.89
CA CYS A 420 -29.48 2.18 2.80
C CYS A 420 -29.86 1.09 1.80
N THR A 421 -30.96 0.35 1.99
CA THR A 421 -31.31 -0.81 1.16
C THR A 421 -31.55 -0.48 -0.31
N ASN A 422 -32.21 0.64 -0.61
CA ASN A 422 -32.55 1.04 -1.97
C ASN A 422 -31.32 1.35 -2.81
N HIS A 423 -30.22 1.78 -2.19
CA HIS A 423 -28.93 1.91 -2.86
C HIS A 423 -28.32 0.56 -3.30
N TYR A 424 -28.85 -0.59 -2.88
CA TYR A 424 -28.33 -1.92 -3.27
C TYR A 424 -29.24 -2.69 -4.24
N PHE A 425 -30.44 -2.18 -4.56
CA PHE A 425 -31.41 -2.87 -5.44
C PHE A 425 -31.58 -2.21 -6.82
N PHE A 426 -30.81 -1.15 -7.10
CA PHE A 426 -30.75 -0.51 -8.41
C PHE A 426 -29.31 -0.48 -8.91
N ASP A 427 -28.85 -1.62 -9.41
CA ASP A 427 -27.83 -1.75 -10.47
C ASP A 427 -28.03 -3.10 -11.17
#